data_AF-A0A7C3KWL7-F1
#
_entry.id   AF-A0A7C3KWL7-F1
#
_cell.length_a   1.000
_cell.length_b   1.000
_cell.length_c   1.000
_cell.angle_alpha   90.00
_cell.angle_beta   90.00
_cell.angle_gamma   90.00
#
_symmetry.space_group_name_H-M   'P 1'
#
loop_
_entity.id
_entity.type
_entity.pdbx_description
1 polymer ?
#
loop_
_entity_poly.entity_id
_entity_poly.type
_entity_poly.pdbx_seq_one_letter_code
_entity_poly.pdbx_strand_id
1 'polypeptide(L)'
;LGPRGAADNLRGAQSRVLNQLLSDSRLNHMMDLEQRFGNQAYSVSQMLDDLRAAVFTELNASKPAVDLYRRTLQRTYVNILVGKLSNDSTEVRSRAIGELRKVIVLIRGAIPNAANYETGLHLDDLRRHIEHSLDNPPAPAPPAAAPALPRGGEGNGMS
;
A
#
# COMPACT_ATOMS: atom_id res chain seq x y z
N LEU A 1 2.75 -32.15 -4.83
CA LEU A 1 3.05 -30.70 -4.90
C LEU A 1 3.99 -30.36 -3.74
N GLY A 2 5.21 -29.90 -4.02
CA GLY A 2 6.22 -29.70 -2.98
C GLY A 2 5.98 -28.45 -2.11
N PRO A 3 6.53 -28.39 -0.88
CA PRO A 3 6.30 -27.32 0.10
C PRO A 3 6.65 -25.90 -0.40
N ARG A 4 7.52 -25.76 -1.41
CA ARG A 4 7.86 -24.45 -2.02
C ARG A 4 6.71 -23.86 -2.84
N GLY A 5 6.00 -24.68 -3.64
CA GLY A 5 4.91 -24.20 -4.48
C GLY A 5 3.67 -23.74 -3.69
N ALA A 6 3.40 -24.35 -2.54
CA ALA A 6 2.32 -23.92 -1.66
C ALA A 6 2.62 -22.55 -1.01
N ALA A 7 3.87 -22.31 -0.61
CA ALA A 7 4.30 -21.04 -0.04
C ALA A 7 4.25 -19.90 -1.06
N ASP A 8 4.65 -20.14 -2.31
CA ASP A 8 4.61 -19.14 -3.38
C ASP A 8 3.16 -18.78 -3.78
N ASN A 9 2.27 -19.78 -3.85
CA ASN A 9 0.84 -19.55 -4.08
C ASN A 9 0.20 -18.73 -2.95
N LEU A 10 0.56 -19.02 -1.70
CA LEU A 10 0.05 -18.33 -0.53
C LEU A 10 0.54 -16.86 -0.49
N ARG A 11 1.81 -16.60 -0.83
CA ARG A 11 2.34 -15.24 -0.99
C ARG A 11 1.58 -14.47 -2.07
N GLY A 12 1.40 -15.08 -3.25
CA GLY A 12 0.65 -14.47 -4.34
C GLY A 12 -0.81 -14.18 -3.99
N ALA A 13 -1.43 -15.00 -3.13
CA ALA A 13 -2.78 -14.75 -2.64
C ALA A 13 -2.83 -13.55 -1.67
N GLN A 14 -1.91 -13.47 -0.71
CA GLN A 14 -1.85 -12.34 0.22
C GLN A 14 -1.59 -11.00 -0.48
N SER A 15 -0.66 -10.97 -1.44
CA SER A 15 -0.39 -9.76 -2.21
C SER A 15 -1.62 -9.33 -3.02
N ARG A 16 -2.37 -10.27 -3.61
CA ARG A 16 -3.63 -9.97 -4.33
C ARG A 16 -4.69 -9.38 -3.41
N VAL A 17 -4.86 -9.95 -2.21
CA VAL A 17 -5.81 -9.46 -1.21
C VAL A 17 -5.46 -8.03 -0.78
N LEU A 18 -4.19 -7.77 -0.44
CA LEU A 18 -3.75 -6.42 -0.08
C LEU A 18 -3.96 -5.40 -1.20
N ASN A 19 -3.65 -5.78 -2.45
CA ASN A 19 -3.89 -4.89 -3.60
C ASN A 19 -5.37 -4.59 -3.79
N GLN A 20 -6.26 -5.57 -3.58
CA GLN A 20 -7.70 -5.35 -3.69
C GLN A 20 -8.22 -4.44 -2.56
N LEU A 21 -7.79 -4.69 -1.32
CA LEU A 21 -8.21 -3.93 -0.14
C LEU A 21 -7.69 -2.49 -0.17
N LEU A 22 -6.50 -2.28 -0.72
CA LEU A 22 -5.89 -0.96 -0.87
C LEU A 22 -6.09 -0.39 -2.28
N SER A 23 -6.98 -0.92 -3.10
CA SER A 23 -7.23 -0.37 -4.45
C SER A 23 -7.84 1.03 -4.37
N ASP A 24 -7.46 1.93 -5.29
CA ASP A 24 -7.95 3.32 -5.27
C ASP A 24 -9.47 3.39 -5.41
N SER A 25 -10.06 2.51 -6.24
CA SER A 25 -11.52 2.41 -6.37
C SER A 25 -12.19 2.09 -5.04
N ARG A 26 -11.65 1.14 -4.26
CA ARG A 26 -12.19 0.80 -2.95
C ARG A 26 -12.02 1.94 -1.95
N LEU A 27 -10.83 2.55 -1.91
CA LEU A 27 -10.55 3.69 -1.03
C LEU A 27 -11.51 4.85 -1.32
N ASN A 28 -11.69 5.20 -2.59
CA ASN A 28 -12.62 6.25 -3.02
C ASN A 28 -14.07 5.92 -2.67
N HIS A 29 -14.49 4.66 -2.85
CA HIS A 29 -15.84 4.25 -2.45
C HIS A 29 -16.06 4.36 -0.94
N MET A 30 -15.07 3.96 -0.12
CA MET A 30 -15.16 4.11 1.33
C MET A 30 -15.24 5.57 1.76
N MET A 31 -14.48 6.46 1.11
CA MET A 31 -14.57 7.91 1.37
C MET A 31 -15.94 8.50 1.00
N ASP A 32 -16.56 8.05 -0.09
CA ASP A 32 -17.94 8.45 -0.44
C ASP A 32 -18.95 7.96 0.61
N LEU A 33 -18.79 6.74 1.12
CA LEU A 33 -19.62 6.22 2.22
C LEU A 33 -19.41 7.02 3.52
N GLU A 34 -18.18 7.35 3.90
CA GLU A 34 -17.87 8.21 5.04
C GLU A 34 -18.54 9.59 4.91
N GLN A 35 -18.49 10.19 3.73
CA GLN A 35 -19.10 11.49 3.50
C GLN A 35 -20.63 11.43 3.62
N ARG A 36 -21.25 10.32 3.21
CA ARG A 36 -22.72 10.13 3.26
C ARG A 36 -23.25 9.74 4.64
N PHE A 37 -22.54 8.87 5.35
CA PHE A 37 -23.03 8.23 6.57
C PHE A 37 -22.24 8.64 7.83
N GLY A 38 -21.21 9.46 7.68
CA GLY A 38 -20.40 9.97 8.79
C GLY A 38 -19.80 8.84 9.62
N ASN A 39 -19.98 8.92 10.94
CA ASN A 39 -19.42 7.97 11.91
C ASN A 39 -20.04 6.56 11.88
N GLN A 40 -21.09 6.35 11.08
CA GLN A 40 -21.71 5.03 10.89
C GLN A 40 -20.99 4.20 9.81
N ALA A 41 -20.19 4.83 8.95
CA ALA A 41 -19.41 4.14 7.93
C ALA A 41 -18.09 3.61 8.50
N TYR A 42 -17.69 2.43 8.04
CA TYR A 42 -16.34 1.92 8.26
C TYR A 42 -15.36 2.74 7.41
N SER A 43 -14.56 3.56 8.09
CA SER A 43 -13.68 4.52 7.43
C SER A 43 -12.40 3.88 6.88
N VAL A 44 -11.78 4.55 5.92
CA VAL A 44 -10.45 4.26 5.40
C VAL A 44 -9.43 4.30 6.53
N SER A 45 -9.55 5.23 7.49
CA SER A 45 -8.63 5.25 8.64
C SER A 45 -8.75 3.97 9.47
N GLN A 46 -9.97 3.53 9.78
CA GLN A 46 -10.19 2.29 10.53
C GLN A 46 -9.66 1.08 9.76
N MET A 47 -9.90 1.00 8.45
CA MET A 47 -9.34 -0.06 7.62
C MET A 47 -7.82 -0.08 7.60
N LEU A 48 -7.18 1.08 7.45
CA LEU A 48 -5.73 1.16 7.46
C LEU A 48 -5.15 0.77 8.83
N ASP A 49 -5.82 1.17 9.92
CA ASP A 49 -5.44 0.79 11.28
C ASP A 49 -5.54 -0.74 11.51
N ASP A 50 -6.66 -1.36 11.10
CA ASP A 50 -6.87 -2.80 11.20
C ASP A 50 -5.88 -3.59 10.32
N LEU A 51 -5.64 -3.12 9.09
CA LEU A 51 -4.66 -3.74 8.19
C LEU A 51 -3.24 -3.63 8.75
N ARG A 52 -2.84 -2.47 9.27
CA ARG A 52 -1.51 -2.29 9.89
C ARG A 52 -1.36 -3.23 11.08
N ALA A 53 -2.38 -3.32 11.95
CA ALA A 53 -2.35 -4.23 13.09
C ALA A 53 -2.18 -5.70 12.66
N ALA A 54 -2.89 -6.13 11.60
CA ALA A 54 -2.77 -7.48 11.08
C ALA A 54 -1.43 -7.76 10.38
N VAL A 55 -0.91 -6.81 9.60
CA VAL A 55 0.35 -6.92 8.83
C VAL A 55 1.59 -6.87 9.74
N PHE A 56 1.51 -6.19 10.88
CA PHE A 56 2.63 -6.01 11.81
C PHE A 56 2.37 -6.62 13.19
N THR A 57 1.44 -7.58 13.32
CA THR A 57 1.02 -8.16 14.61
C THR A 57 2.16 -8.71 15.47
N GLU A 58 3.25 -9.18 14.85
CA GLU A 58 4.45 -9.70 15.51
C GLU A 58 5.25 -8.63 16.24
N LEU A 59 5.06 -7.35 15.89
CA LEU A 59 5.70 -6.22 16.56
C LEU A 59 5.07 -5.92 17.93
N ASN A 60 3.94 -6.54 18.25
CA ASN A 60 3.30 -6.44 19.58
C ASN A 60 4.00 -7.31 20.63
N ALA A 61 4.90 -8.22 20.23
CA ALA A 61 5.66 -9.04 21.16
C ALA A 61 6.76 -8.24 21.86
N SER A 62 7.08 -8.58 23.11
CA SER A 62 8.18 -7.93 23.85
C SER A 62 9.55 -8.12 23.18
N LYS A 63 9.71 -9.20 22.40
CA LYS A 63 10.88 -9.45 21.53
C LYS A 63 10.39 -9.86 20.15
N PRO A 64 10.14 -8.91 19.24
CA PRO A 64 9.60 -9.22 17.91
C PRO A 64 10.55 -10.09 17.10
N ALA A 65 10.02 -11.16 16.51
CA ALA A 65 10.71 -11.98 15.53
C ALA A 65 9.88 -12.00 14.25
N VAL A 66 10.45 -11.49 13.15
CA VAL A 66 9.75 -11.44 11.85
C VAL A 66 10.35 -12.49 10.94
N ASP A 67 9.58 -13.54 10.62
CA ASP A 67 9.99 -14.59 9.68
C ASP A 67 9.94 -14.11 8.22
N LEU A 68 10.56 -14.85 7.30
CA LEU A 68 10.66 -14.47 5.89
C LEU A 68 9.31 -14.25 5.18
N TYR A 69 8.28 -15.01 5.56
CA TYR A 69 6.96 -14.87 4.96
C TYR A 69 6.29 -13.57 5.42
N ARG A 70 6.38 -13.27 6.72
CA ARG A 70 5.92 -12.01 7.29
C ARG A 70 6.66 -10.80 6.73
N ARG A 71 7.98 -10.88 6.54
CA ARG A 71 8.77 -9.82 5.89
C ARG A 71 8.26 -9.47 4.49
N THR A 72 7.88 -10.49 3.72
CA THR A 72 7.33 -10.33 2.37
C THR A 72 5.99 -9.60 2.40
N LEU A 73 5.11 -9.96 3.35
CA LEU A 73 3.81 -9.32 3.54
C LEU A 73 3.97 -7.83 3.90
N GLN A 74 4.80 -7.52 4.90
CA GLN A 74 5.07 -6.16 5.33
C GLN A 74 5.64 -5.30 4.21
N ARG A 75 6.60 -5.82 3.44
CA ARG A 75 7.18 -5.13 2.28
C ARG A 75 6.15 -4.88 1.20
N THR A 76 5.27 -5.84 0.94
CA THR A 76 4.18 -5.68 -0.03
C THR A 76 3.23 -4.56 0.38
N TYR A 77 2.80 -4.54 1.65
CA TYR A 77 1.94 -3.49 2.20
C TYR A 77 2.57 -2.10 2.05
N VAL A 78 3.84 -1.95 2.44
CA VAL A 78 4.60 -0.71 2.30
C VAL A 78 4.70 -0.29 0.82
N ASN A 79 5.07 -1.20 -0.07
CA ASN A 79 5.24 -0.89 -1.49
C ASN A 79 3.93 -0.42 -2.15
N ILE A 80 2.80 -1.03 -1.79
CA ILE A 80 1.49 -0.59 -2.29
C ILE A 80 1.20 0.86 -1.86
N LEU A 81 1.47 1.20 -0.60
CA LEU A 81 1.26 2.56 -0.08
C LEU A 81 2.24 3.56 -0.68
N VAL A 82 3.51 3.18 -0.87
CA VAL A 82 4.52 3.99 -1.57
C VAL A 82 4.07 4.28 -3.01
N GLY A 83 3.50 3.30 -3.71
CA GLY A 83 2.95 3.50 -5.05
C GLY A 83 1.80 4.52 -5.11
N LYS A 84 1.16 4.83 -3.99
CA LYS A 84 0.09 5.86 -3.91
C LYS A 84 0.62 7.26 -3.73
N LEU A 85 1.93 7.44 -3.52
CA LEU A 85 2.52 8.77 -3.39
C LEU A 85 2.45 9.56 -4.70
N SER A 86 2.44 8.88 -5.84
CA SER A 86 2.24 9.46 -7.18
C SER A 86 0.77 9.53 -7.62
N ASN A 87 -0.19 9.25 -6.73
CA ASN A 87 -1.61 9.24 -7.08
C ASN A 87 -2.15 10.65 -7.35
N ASP A 88 -3.00 10.78 -8.36
CA ASP A 88 -3.65 12.05 -8.73
C ASP A 88 -4.68 12.51 -7.68
N SER A 89 -5.29 11.57 -6.93
CA SER A 89 -6.17 11.88 -5.81
C SER A 89 -5.36 12.35 -4.61
N THR A 90 -5.45 13.65 -4.29
CA THR A 90 -4.85 14.24 -3.09
C THR A 90 -5.30 13.54 -1.81
N GLU A 91 -6.55 13.09 -1.73
CA GLU A 91 -7.11 12.40 -0.56
C GLU A 91 -6.50 11.01 -0.35
N VAL A 92 -6.37 10.22 -1.43
CA VAL A 92 -5.71 8.90 -1.39
C VAL A 92 -4.24 9.06 -1.03
N ARG A 93 -3.55 10.01 -1.68
CA ARG A 93 -2.14 10.32 -1.40
C ARG A 93 -1.92 10.73 0.06
N SER A 94 -2.75 11.63 0.60
CA SER A 94 -2.62 12.12 1.98
C SER A 94 -2.84 11.02 3.01
N ARG A 95 -3.81 10.12 2.77
CA ARG A 95 -4.03 8.93 3.60
C ARG A 95 -2.84 7.97 3.55
N ALA A 96 -2.28 7.72 2.36
CA ALA A 96 -1.08 6.90 2.21
C ALA A 96 0.12 7.48 2.97
N ILE A 97 0.35 8.80 2.87
CA ILE A 97 1.42 9.49 3.62
C ILE A 97 1.22 9.32 5.12
N GLY A 98 0.00 9.56 5.61
CA GLY A 98 -0.33 9.40 7.03
C GLY A 98 -0.07 7.98 7.53
N GLU A 99 -0.47 6.98 6.74
CA GLU A 99 -0.26 5.58 7.06
C GLU A 99 1.21 5.18 7.08
N LEU A 100 1.98 5.59 6.07
CA LEU A 100 3.43 5.36 6.01
C LEU A 100 4.15 5.98 7.21
N ARG A 101 3.74 7.15 7.68
CA ARG A 101 4.27 7.78 8.90
C ARG A 101 3.94 6.97 10.15
N LYS A 102 2.71 6.45 10.29
CA LYS A 102 2.35 5.55 11.39
C LYS A 102 3.20 4.28 11.38
N VAL A 103 3.45 3.71 10.19
CA VAL A 103 4.33 2.54 10.03
C VAL A 103 5.77 2.86 10.46
N ILE A 104 6.33 4.02 10.11
CA ILE A 104 7.66 4.46 10.59
C ILE A 104 7.70 4.47 12.13
N VAL A 105 6.70 5.07 12.78
CA VAL A 105 6.64 5.16 14.25
C VAL A 105 6.61 3.76 14.87
N LEU A 106 5.74 2.88 14.37
CA LEU A 106 5.64 1.50 14.82
C LEU A 106 6.96 0.75 14.69
N ILE A 107 7.59 0.84 13.51
CA ILE A 107 8.85 0.16 13.21
C ILE A 107 10.00 0.68 14.08
N ARG A 108 10.13 2.01 14.24
CA ARG A 108 11.17 2.62 15.08
C ARG A 108 11.07 2.15 16.53
N GLY A 109 9.87 1.97 17.07
CA GLY A 109 9.66 1.45 18.42
C GLY A 109 10.03 -0.03 18.57
N ALA A 110 9.90 -0.83 17.50
CA ALA A 110 10.17 -2.26 17.53
C ALA A 110 11.67 -2.62 17.35
N ILE A 111 12.43 -1.84 16.56
CA ILE A 111 13.84 -2.12 16.24
C ILE A 111 14.72 -2.39 17.47
N PRO A 112 14.70 -1.57 18.54
CA PRO A 112 15.56 -1.79 19.71
C PRO A 112 15.29 -3.10 20.45
N ASN A 113 14.09 -3.66 20.29
CA ASN A 113 13.63 -4.87 20.98
C ASN A 113 13.67 -6.12 20.08
N ALA A 114 14.18 -6.00 18.85
CA ALA A 114 14.19 -7.10 17.89
C ALA A 114 14.85 -8.36 18.49
N ALA A 115 14.18 -9.50 18.34
CA ALA A 115 14.64 -10.77 18.91
C ALA A 115 15.96 -11.27 18.28
N ASN A 116 16.29 -10.80 17.07
CA ASN A 116 17.49 -11.16 16.35
C ASN A 116 17.91 -10.05 15.36
N TYR A 117 19.17 -10.11 14.93
CA TYR A 117 19.78 -9.16 13.99
C TYR A 117 18.99 -9.05 12.68
N GLU A 118 18.54 -10.18 12.14
CA GLU A 118 17.78 -10.27 10.90
C GLU A 118 16.45 -9.51 10.95
N THR A 119 15.75 -9.56 12.08
CA THR A 119 14.52 -8.79 12.30
C THR A 119 14.83 -7.30 12.35
N GLY A 120 15.90 -6.92 13.08
CA GLY A 120 16.35 -5.52 13.14
C GLY A 120 16.69 -4.95 11.76
N LEU A 121 17.46 -5.68 10.95
CA LEU A 121 17.83 -5.26 9.59
C LEU A 121 16.62 -5.07 8.68
N HIS A 122 15.69 -6.03 8.67
CA HIS A 122 14.49 -5.93 7.83
C HIS A 122 13.62 -4.73 8.20
N LEU A 123 13.42 -4.50 9.51
CA LEU A 123 12.64 -3.37 9.99
C LEU A 123 13.31 -2.04 9.66
N ASP A 124 14.63 -1.94 9.83
CA ASP A 124 15.38 -0.75 9.46
C ASP A 124 15.38 -0.47 7.94
N ASP A 125 15.49 -1.52 7.12
CA ASP A 125 15.37 -1.43 5.65
C ASP A 125 13.99 -0.90 5.23
N LEU A 126 12.90 -1.44 5.80
CA LEU A 126 11.55 -0.92 5.54
C LEU A 126 11.41 0.54 5.95
N ARG A 127 11.91 0.92 7.13
CA ARG A 127 11.88 2.30 7.63
C ARG A 127 12.58 3.24 6.64
N ARG A 128 13.81 2.90 6.22
CA ARG A 128 14.60 3.71 5.27
C ARG A 128 13.92 3.79 3.91
N HIS A 129 13.33 2.71 3.42
CA HIS A 129 12.58 2.73 2.16
C HIS A 129 11.39 3.70 2.23
N ILE A 130 10.63 3.70 3.34
CA ILE A 130 9.52 4.62 3.52
C ILE A 130 10.01 6.07 3.58
N GLU A 131 11.02 6.36 4.42
CA GLU A 131 11.59 7.70 4.57
C GLU A 131 12.08 8.24 3.21
N HIS A 132 12.87 7.45 2.49
CA HIS A 132 13.35 7.82 1.16
C HIS A 132 12.21 8.12 0.19
N SER A 133 11.14 7.31 0.19
CA SER A 133 9.99 7.49 -0.70
C SER A 133 9.15 8.71 -0.34
N LEU A 134 9.05 9.05 0.95
CA LEU A 134 8.37 10.26 1.41
C LEU A 134 9.15 11.53 1.06
N ASP A 135 10.49 11.47 1.15
CA ASP A 135 11.38 12.58 0.80
C ASP A 135 11.52 12.75 -0.71
N ASN A 136 11.39 11.66 -1.47
CA ASN A 136 11.55 11.60 -2.92
C ASN A 136 10.32 10.91 -3.54
N PRO A 137 9.13 11.54 -3.49
CA PRO A 137 7.92 10.92 -4.01
C PRO A 137 8.08 10.67 -5.52
N PRO A 138 7.66 9.48 -6.02
CA PRO A 138 7.69 9.20 -7.44
C PRO A 138 6.88 10.27 -8.20
N ALA A 139 7.36 10.67 -9.37
CA ALA A 139 6.65 11.62 -10.21
C ALA A 139 5.21 11.12 -10.46
N PRO A 140 4.21 12.02 -10.48
CA PRO A 140 2.86 11.64 -10.90
C PRO A 140 2.95 10.99 -12.27
N ALA A 141 2.15 9.94 -12.50
CA ALA A 141 2.09 9.33 -13.81
C ALA A 141 1.71 10.42 -14.83
N PRO A 142 2.38 10.50 -16.01
CA PRO A 142 1.95 11.43 -17.03
C PRO A 142 0.46 11.20 -17.32
N PRO A 143 -0.34 12.26 -17.53
CA PRO A 143 -1.77 12.11 -17.80
C PRO A 143 -1.93 11.12 -18.95
N ALA A 144 -2.79 10.11 -18.77
CA ALA A 144 -3.04 9.10 -19.79
C ALA A 144 -3.31 9.82 -21.11
N ALA A 145 -2.49 9.54 -22.12
CA ALA A 145 -2.62 10.18 -23.43
C ALA A 145 -4.08 10.04 -23.88
N ALA A 146 -4.74 11.18 -24.11
CA ALA A 146 -6.13 11.19 -24.53
C ALA A 146 -6.30 10.22 -25.70
N PRO A 147 -7.34 9.37 -25.71
CA PRO A 147 -7.57 8.47 -26.83
C PRO A 147 -7.59 9.30 -28.11
N ALA A 148 -6.70 8.96 -29.05
CA ALA A 148 -6.61 9.67 -30.31
C ALA A 148 -8.00 9.68 -30.94
N LEU A 149 -8.60 10.87 -31.08
CA LEU A 149 -9.87 11.03 -31.75
C LEU A 149 -9.75 10.38 -33.14
N PRO A 150 -10.69 9.49 -33.54
CA PRO A 150 -10.67 8.94 -34.87
C PRO A 150 -10.73 10.13 -35.84
N ARG A 151 -9.72 10.25 -36.72
CA ARG A 151 -9.74 11.28 -37.76
C ARG A 151 -11.03 11.10 -38.53
N GLY A 152 -11.93 12.08 -38.41
CA GLY A 152 -13.19 12.10 -39.14
C GLY A 152 -12.88 11.90 -40.61
N GLY A 153 -13.48 10.88 -41.22
CA GLY A 153 -13.40 10.67 -42.65
C GLY A 153 -13.96 11.89 -43.34
N GLU A 154 -13.09 12.68 -43.95
CA GLU A 154 -13.47 13.71 -44.89
C GLU A 154 -14.26 13.05 -46.01
N GLY A 155 -15.56 13.32 -46.04
CA GLY A 155 -16.38 13.09 -47.20
C GLY A 155 -15.87 13.97 -48.33
N ASN A 156 -15.52 13.36 -49.45
CA ASN A 156 -15.46 14.07 -50.72
C ASN A 156 -16.59 13.53 -51.60
N GLY A 157 -17.67 14.31 -51.65
CA GLY A 157 -18.73 14.12 -52.62
C GLY A 157 -18.33 14.58 -54.02
N MET A 158 -19.11 14.10 -54.98
CA MET A 158 -19.48 14.76 -56.23
C MET A 158 -18.36 15.05 -57.24
N SER A 159 -18.26 14.16 -58.23
CA SER A 159 -18.54 14.51 -59.64
C SER A 159 -18.88 13.25 -60.43
#